data_AF-A0A1B6L1N0-F1
#
_entry.id   AF-A0A1B6L1N0-F1
#
_cell.length_a   1.000
_cell.length_b   1.000
_cell.length_c   1.000
_cell.angle_alpha   90.00
_cell.angle_beta   90.00
_cell.angle_gamma   90.00
#
_symmetry.space_group_name_H-M   'P 1'
#
loop_
_entity.id
_entity.type
_entity.pdbx_description
1 polymer ?
#
loop_
_entity_poly.entity_id
_entity_poly.type
_entity_poly.pdbx_seq_one_letter_code
_entity_poly.pdbx_strand_id
1 'polypeptide(L)'
;MAKFVKIVRNNWKKSTFGAIAVVYGINYGHEKYKIEQLMRTYCEEAVQYGDIPVPPTLKPRHVTVILNPAANRKKAKANFEKYCAPLLHLAGYTVNIVQTESEGQARTLAADVKDTDMIVVAGGDGTLSETVTGLMRAHGRV
;
A
#
# COMPACT_ATOMS: atom_id res chain seq x y z
N MET A 1 26.21 23.49 -34.06
CA MET A 1 25.43 24.53 -33.35
C MET A 1 24.43 25.25 -34.26
N ALA A 2 24.84 25.96 -35.33
CA ALA A 2 23.93 26.77 -36.17
C ALA A 2 22.76 25.99 -36.83
N LYS A 3 22.98 24.73 -37.23
CA LYS A 3 21.93 23.86 -37.80
C LYS A 3 20.89 23.46 -36.75
N PHE A 4 21.31 23.17 -35.51
CA PHE A 4 20.42 22.80 -34.41
C PHE A 4 19.51 23.96 -34.01
N VAL A 5 20.08 25.17 -33.88
CA VAL A 5 19.30 26.39 -33.60
C VAL A 5 18.28 26.68 -34.71
N LYS A 6 18.64 26.49 -35.99
CA LYS A 6 17.68 26.61 -37.10
C LYS A 6 16.57 25.57 -37.04
N ILE A 7 16.87 24.32 -36.69
CA ILE A 7 15.87 23.24 -36.55
C ILE A 7 14.89 23.53 -35.41
N VAL A 8 15.40 23.96 -34.25
CA VAL A 8 14.58 24.35 -33.09
C VAL A 8 13.70 25.53 -33.43
N ARG A 9 14.23 26.56 -34.11
CA ARG A 9 13.46 27.73 -34.53
C ARG A 9 12.40 27.40 -35.59
N ASN A 10 12.73 26.54 -36.55
CA ASN A 10 11.83 26.17 -37.65
C ASN A 10 10.70 25.22 -37.19
N ASN A 11 10.95 24.42 -36.15
CA ASN A 11 9.99 23.47 -35.60
C ASN A 11 9.69 23.75 -34.12
N TRP A 12 9.53 25.03 -33.74
CA TRP A 12 9.41 25.44 -32.34
C TRP A 12 8.32 24.68 -31.58
N LYS A 13 7.16 24.42 -32.19
CA LYS A 13 6.06 23.63 -31.60
C LYS A 13 6.47 22.18 -31.25
N LYS A 14 7.24 21.51 -32.14
CA LYS A 14 7.71 20.13 -31.92
C LYS A 14 8.80 20.09 -30.84
N SER A 15 9.67 21.10 -30.84
CA SER A 15 10.73 21.21 -29.83
C SER A 15 10.15 21.45 -28.44
N THR A 16 9.13 22.31 -28.30
CA THR A 16 8.44 22.54 -27.03
C THR A 16 7.72 21.28 -26.53
N PHE A 17 7.00 20.58 -27.42
CA PHE A 17 6.37 19.30 -27.06
C PHE A 17 7.39 18.26 -26.57
N GLY A 18 8.51 18.12 -27.28
CA GLY A 18 9.60 17.22 -26.88
C GLY A 18 10.18 17.58 -25.50
N ALA A 19 10.40 18.86 -25.23
CA ALA A 19 10.88 19.32 -23.94
C ALA A 19 9.89 18.99 -22.80
N ILE A 20 8.60 19.22 -23.01
CA ILE A 20 7.55 18.88 -22.03
C ILE A 20 7.53 17.37 -21.75
N ALA A 21 7.59 16.55 -22.80
CA ALA A 21 7.61 15.09 -22.66
C ALA A 21 8.85 14.60 -21.89
N VAL A 22 10.02 15.18 -22.14
CA VAL A 22 11.26 14.85 -21.43
C VAL A 22 11.16 15.25 -19.95
N VAL A 23 10.70 16.47 -19.64
CA VAL A 23 10.53 16.93 -18.25
C VAL A 23 9.55 16.02 -17.50
N TYR A 24 8.43 15.66 -18.12
CA TYR A 24 7.47 14.72 -17.54
C TYR A 24 8.11 13.34 -17.27
N GLY A 25 8.88 12.81 -18.23
CA GLY A 25 9.57 11.53 -18.08
C GLY A 25 10.60 11.53 -16.95
N ILE A 26 11.38 12.61 -16.82
CA ILE A 26 12.35 12.79 -15.73
C ILE A 26 11.62 12.85 -14.39
N ASN A 27 10.56 13.64 -14.27
CA ASN A 27 9.78 13.74 -13.02
C ASN A 27 9.17 12.38 -12.63
N TYR A 28 8.57 11.67 -13.58
CA TYR A 28 8.01 10.34 -13.35
C TYR A 28 9.07 9.32 -12.91
N GLY A 29 10.23 9.30 -13.57
CA GLY A 29 11.34 8.43 -13.20
C GLY A 29 11.89 8.76 -11.81
N HIS A 30 12.00 10.05 -11.49
CA HIS A 30 12.47 10.51 -10.19
C HIS A 30 11.50 10.15 -9.05
N GLU A 31 10.19 10.30 -9.26
CA GLU A 31 9.17 9.85 -8.29
C GLU A 31 9.23 8.34 -8.06
N LYS A 32 9.35 7.56 -9.14
CA LYS A 32 9.45 6.10 -9.03
C LYS A 32 10.70 5.68 -8.25
N TYR A 33 11.84 6.29 -8.55
CA TYR A 33 13.10 6.02 -7.84
C TYR A 33 12.99 6.39 -6.35
N LYS A 34 12.40 7.55 -6.02
CA LYS A 34 12.15 7.96 -4.64
C LYS A 34 11.30 6.96 -3.88
N ILE A 35 10.22 6.46 -4.48
CA ILE A 35 9.35 5.45 -3.86
C ILE A 35 10.13 4.16 -3.58
N GLU A 36 10.99 3.72 -4.52
CA GLU A 36 11.81 2.53 -4.33
C GLU A 36 12.86 2.70 -3.22
N GLN A 37 13.51 3.86 -3.13
CA GLN A 37 14.45 4.16 -2.03
C GLN A 37 13.72 4.21 -0.69
N LEU A 38 12.55 4.85 -0.63
CA LEU A 38 11.74 4.94 0.58
C LEU A 38 11.29 3.54 1.05
N MET A 39 10.85 2.69 0.12
CA MET A 39 10.47 1.31 0.42
C MET A 39 11.64 0.52 0.99
N ARG A 40 12.85 0.69 0.44
CA ARG A 40 14.06 0.06 0.96
C ARG A 40 14.31 0.46 2.41
N THR A 41 14.24 1.74 2.73
CA THR A 41 14.43 2.23 4.11
C THR A 41 13.40 1.65 5.07
N TYR A 42 12.12 1.59 4.67
CA TYR A 42 11.09 0.97 5.52
C TYR A 42 11.27 -0.54 5.68
N CYS A 43 11.74 -1.24 4.65
CA CYS A 43 12.09 -2.66 4.78
C CYS A 43 13.26 -2.88 5.73
N GLU A 44 14.32 -2.07 5.62
CA GLU A 44 15.47 -2.11 6.52
C GLU A 44 15.03 -1.86 7.98
N GLU A 45 14.11 -0.93 8.21
CA GLU A 45 13.53 -0.68 9.54
C GLU A 45 12.63 -1.86 10.01
N ALA A 46 11.78 -2.39 9.14
CA ALA A 46 10.88 -3.50 9.45
C ALA A 46 11.65 -4.76 9.90
N VAL A 47 12.78 -5.06 9.25
CA VAL A 47 13.67 -6.17 9.62
C VAL A 47 14.19 -6.02 11.04
N GLN A 48 14.53 -4.80 11.46
CA GLN A 48 15.00 -4.57 12.84
C GLN A 48 13.97 -4.97 13.88
N TYR A 49 12.66 -4.82 13.59
CA TYR A 49 11.60 -5.29 14.48
C TYR A 49 11.42 -6.81 14.43
N GLY A 50 11.60 -7.43 13.25
CA GLY A 50 11.51 -8.89 13.08
C GLY A 50 12.66 -9.65 13.73
N ASP A 51 13.86 -9.06 13.78
CA ASP A 51 15.06 -9.67 14.37
C ASP A 51 15.09 -9.62 15.91
N ILE A 52 14.12 -8.93 16.54
CA ILE A 52 14.04 -8.86 18.00
C ILE A 52 13.67 -10.25 18.54
N PRO A 53 14.52 -10.89 19.36
CA PRO A 53 14.23 -12.21 19.88
C PRO A 53 13.04 -12.15 20.85
N VAL A 54 12.02 -12.96 20.58
CA VAL A 54 10.88 -13.16 21.46
C VAL A 54 11.06 -14.43 22.29
N PRO A 55 10.62 -14.43 23.57
CA PRO A 55 10.64 -15.64 24.38
C PRO A 55 9.84 -16.77 23.70
N PRO A 56 10.27 -18.03 23.81
CA PRO A 56 9.59 -19.17 23.18
C PRO A 56 8.18 -19.43 23.74
N THR A 57 7.81 -18.80 24.85
CA THR A 57 6.48 -18.84 25.44
C THR A 57 5.50 -17.87 24.79
N LEU A 58 5.99 -16.86 24.07
CA LEU A 58 5.16 -15.86 23.42
C LEU A 58 4.84 -16.29 21.99
N LYS A 59 3.56 -16.32 21.64
CA LYS A 59 3.13 -16.59 20.26
C LYS A 59 3.49 -15.40 19.36
N PRO A 60 3.87 -15.63 18.09
CA PRO A 60 4.00 -14.55 17.11
C PRO A 60 2.71 -13.75 17.02
N ARG A 61 2.83 -12.43 16.84
CA ARG A 61 1.67 -11.55 16.74
C ARG A 61 0.89 -11.85 15.46
N HIS A 62 -0.42 -12.01 15.58
CA HIS A 62 -1.32 -12.28 14.46
C HIS A 62 -1.97 -11.00 13.97
N VAL A 63 -1.86 -10.75 12.67
CA VAL A 63 -2.43 -9.57 12.01
C VAL A 63 -3.41 -10.02 10.95
N THR A 64 -4.66 -9.58 11.06
CA THR A 64 -5.66 -9.79 10.02
C THR A 64 -5.83 -8.51 9.20
N VAL A 65 -5.62 -8.61 7.89
CA VAL A 65 -5.77 -7.51 6.95
C VAL A 65 -7.07 -7.66 6.18
N ILE A 66 -7.98 -6.71 6.32
CA ILE A 66 -9.21 -6.62 5.53
C ILE A 66 -8.92 -5.73 4.31
N LEU A 67 -8.82 -6.34 3.14
CA LEU A 67 -8.43 -5.70 1.89
C LEU A 67 -9.65 -5.54 0.97
N ASN A 68 -9.94 -4.31 0.55
CA ASN A 68 -10.89 -4.03 -0.52
C ASN A 68 -10.15 -3.90 -1.87
N PRO A 69 -10.15 -4.93 -2.74
CA PRO A 69 -9.43 -4.89 -4.00
C PRO A 69 -10.01 -3.87 -4.99
N ALA A 70 -11.30 -3.50 -4.88
CA ALA A 70 -11.95 -2.53 -5.76
C ALA A 70 -11.55 -1.07 -5.42
N ALA A 71 -11.00 -0.83 -4.24
CA ALA A 71 -10.58 0.49 -3.80
C ALA A 71 -9.45 1.07 -4.67
N ASN A 72 -9.35 2.41 -4.65
CA ASN A 72 -8.31 3.17 -5.36
C ASN A 72 -8.15 2.77 -6.85
N ARG A 73 -9.26 2.80 -7.61
CA ARG A 73 -9.30 2.43 -9.04
C ARG A 73 -8.78 1.01 -9.29
N LYS A 74 -9.14 0.05 -8.43
CA LYS A 74 -8.72 -1.36 -8.50
C LYS A 74 -7.22 -1.60 -8.33
N LYS A 75 -6.49 -0.64 -7.74
CA LYS A 75 -5.04 -0.75 -7.49
C LYS A 75 -4.71 -1.14 -6.05
N ALA A 76 -5.70 -1.16 -5.14
CA ALA A 76 -5.47 -1.43 -3.73
C ALA A 76 -4.76 -2.76 -3.49
N LYS A 77 -5.20 -3.84 -4.14
CA LYS A 77 -4.55 -5.16 -4.04
C LYS A 77 -3.08 -5.13 -4.47
N ALA A 78 -2.81 -4.62 -5.67
CA ALA A 78 -1.44 -4.56 -6.21
C ALA A 78 -0.53 -3.66 -5.35
N ASN A 79 -1.05 -2.53 -4.86
CA ASN A 79 -0.29 -1.65 -3.98
C ASN A 79 -0.03 -2.28 -2.60
N PHE A 80 -1.01 -2.98 -2.04
CA PHE A 80 -0.86 -3.68 -0.76
C PHE A 80 0.20 -4.79 -0.87
N GLU A 81 0.11 -5.63 -1.90
CA GLU A 81 1.09 -6.70 -2.15
C GLU A 81 2.50 -6.15 -2.39
N LYS A 82 2.61 -5.01 -3.08
CA LYS A 82 3.91 -4.41 -3.41
C LYS A 82 4.56 -3.68 -2.24
N TYR A 83 3.78 -2.94 -1.44
CA TYR A 83 4.32 -1.99 -0.47
C TYR A 83 4.05 -2.36 0.99
N CYS A 84 2.92 -2.98 1.30
CA CYS A 84 2.51 -3.21 2.69
C CYS A 84 2.79 -4.65 3.16
N ALA A 85 2.47 -5.65 2.33
CA ALA A 85 2.69 -7.05 2.67
C ALA A 85 4.16 -7.36 3.03
N PRO A 86 5.18 -6.87 2.29
CA PRO A 86 6.57 -7.13 2.64
C PRO A 86 6.94 -6.58 4.03
N LEU A 87 6.42 -5.40 4.40
CA LEU A 87 6.72 -4.80 5.70
C LEU A 87 6.17 -5.63 6.86
N LEU A 88 4.93 -6.12 6.72
CA LEU A 88 4.32 -6.96 7.75
C LEU A 88 5.06 -8.30 7.92
N HIS A 89 5.49 -8.91 6.80
CA HIS A 89 6.25 -10.16 6.85
C HIS A 89 7.66 -9.96 7.42
N LEU A 90 8.36 -8.89 7.04
CA LEU A 90 9.69 -8.58 7.55
C LEU A 90 9.67 -8.25 9.06
N ALA A 91 8.60 -7.63 9.55
CA ALA A 91 8.43 -7.35 10.98
C ALA A 91 8.04 -8.59 11.82
N GLY A 92 7.99 -9.79 11.22
CA GLY A 92 7.75 -11.04 11.95
C GLY A 92 6.29 -11.31 12.32
N TYR A 93 5.33 -10.66 11.66
CA TYR A 93 3.91 -10.89 11.90
C TYR A 93 3.38 -12.11 11.13
N THR A 94 2.48 -12.86 11.75
CA THR A 94 1.65 -13.83 11.03
C THR A 94 0.50 -13.08 10.38
N VAL A 95 0.60 -12.85 9.07
CA VAL A 95 -0.36 -12.04 8.31
C VAL A 95 -1.43 -12.92 7.67
N ASN A 96 -2.69 -12.65 7.99
CA ASN A 96 -3.85 -13.23 7.32
C ASN A 96 -4.53 -12.16 6.46
N ILE A 97 -4.59 -12.35 5.14
CA ILE A 97 -5.16 -11.37 4.21
C ILE A 97 -6.54 -11.84 3.77
N VAL A 98 -7.57 -11.10 4.14
CA VAL A 98 -8.96 -11.37 3.80
C VAL A 98 -9.46 -10.31 2.83
N GLN A 99 -9.88 -10.73 1.64
CA GLN A 99 -10.35 -9.82 0.59
C GLN A 99 -11.88 -9.67 0.64
N THR A 100 -12.37 -8.46 0.44
CA THR A 100 -13.79 -8.19 0.26
C THR A 100 -14.20 -8.36 -1.20
N GLU A 101 -15.32 -9.03 -1.43
CA GLU A 101 -15.97 -9.30 -2.71
C GLU A 101 -17.07 -8.27 -3.03
N SER A 102 -17.71 -7.70 -2.00
CA SER A 102 -18.82 -6.76 -2.13
C SER A 102 -18.86 -5.70 -1.04
N GLU A 103 -19.65 -4.63 -1.27
CA GLU A 103 -19.94 -3.60 -0.29
C GLU A 103 -20.67 -4.21 0.94
N GLY A 104 -20.30 -3.75 2.13
CA GLY A 104 -20.83 -4.28 3.38
C GLY A 104 -20.20 -5.60 3.85
N GLN A 105 -19.42 -6.30 3.02
CA GLN A 105 -18.77 -7.56 3.44
C GLN A 105 -17.66 -7.33 4.46
N ALA A 106 -16.96 -6.19 4.42
CA ALA A 106 -15.91 -5.87 5.40
C ALA A 106 -16.45 -5.91 6.84
N ARG A 107 -17.73 -5.52 7.01
CA ARG A 107 -18.42 -5.56 8.30
C ARG A 107 -18.62 -6.98 8.83
N THR A 108 -19.02 -7.92 7.97
CA THR A 108 -19.20 -9.33 8.36
C THR A 108 -17.85 -9.98 8.65
N LEU A 109 -16.87 -9.75 7.77
CA LEU A 109 -15.51 -10.26 7.96
C LEU A 109 -14.91 -9.76 9.27
N ALA A 110 -15.05 -8.47 9.57
CA ALA A 110 -14.58 -7.86 10.81
C ALA A 110 -15.25 -8.43 12.07
N ALA A 111 -16.52 -8.83 11.98
CA ALA A 111 -17.24 -9.47 13.09
C ALA A 111 -16.80 -10.93 13.33
N ASP A 112 -16.31 -11.60 12.28
CA ASP A 112 -15.84 -12.99 12.33
C ASP A 112 -14.35 -13.12 12.66
N VAL A 113 -13.60 -12.01 12.73
CA VAL A 113 -12.19 -12.03 13.13
C VAL A 113 -12.08 -12.52 14.58
N LYS A 114 -11.40 -13.65 14.76
CA LYS A 114 -11.07 -14.23 16.07
C LYS A 114 -9.56 -14.38 16.18
N ASP A 115 -9.07 -14.37 17.42
CA ASP A 115 -7.67 -14.69 17.75
C ASP A 115 -6.63 -13.88 16.94
N THR A 116 -6.87 -12.57 16.79
CA THR A 116 -5.98 -11.61 16.12
C THR A 116 -5.64 -10.49 17.08
N ASP A 117 -4.36 -10.11 17.11
CA ASP A 117 -3.87 -9.01 17.96
C ASP A 117 -4.09 -7.64 17.31
N MET A 118 -4.10 -7.60 15.97
CA MET A 118 -4.25 -6.35 15.21
C MET A 118 -5.05 -6.55 13.93
N ILE A 119 -6.00 -5.64 13.68
CA ILE A 119 -6.74 -5.56 12.42
C ILE A 119 -6.22 -4.38 11.62
N VAL A 120 -5.84 -4.65 10.37
CA VAL A 120 -5.40 -3.63 9.41
C VAL A 120 -6.44 -3.51 8.31
N VAL A 121 -6.89 -2.30 8.02
CA VAL A 121 -7.85 -2.04 6.94
C VAL A 121 -7.13 -1.46 5.74
N ALA A 122 -7.17 -2.18 4.62
CA ALA A 122 -6.62 -1.74 3.34
C ALA A 122 -7.77 -1.42 2.37
N GLY A 123 -8.23 -0.17 2.37
CA GLY A 123 -9.37 0.26 1.58
C GLY A 123 -9.56 1.78 1.59
N GLY A 124 -10.77 2.22 1.25
CA GLY A 124 -11.19 3.61 1.44
C GLY A 124 -11.96 3.80 2.75
N ASP A 125 -12.50 5.00 2.95
CA ASP A 125 -13.24 5.36 4.17
C ASP A 125 -14.48 4.48 4.42
N GLY A 126 -15.15 4.05 3.34
CA GLY A 126 -16.27 3.10 3.43
C GLY A 126 -15.86 1.77 4.05
N THR A 127 -14.74 1.19 3.61
CA THR A 127 -14.21 -0.07 4.14
C THR A 127 -13.79 0.06 5.61
N LEU A 128 -13.22 1.22 5.99
CA LEU A 128 -12.91 1.53 7.39
C LEU A 128 -14.19 1.60 8.25
N SER A 129 -15.18 2.37 7.82
CA SER A 129 -16.45 2.54 8.53
C SER A 129 -17.19 1.20 8.71
N GLU A 130 -17.22 0.38 7.66
CA GLU A 130 -17.80 -0.96 7.71
C GLU A 130 -17.07 -1.87 8.71
N THR A 131 -15.73 -1.86 8.67
CA THR A 131 -14.90 -2.67 9.58
C THR A 131 -15.12 -2.26 11.04
N VAL A 132 -15.08 -0.97 11.34
CA VAL A 132 -15.32 -0.45 12.71
C VAL A 132 -16.73 -0.79 13.17
N THR A 133 -17.73 -0.63 12.30
CA THR A 133 -19.11 -1.01 12.60
C THR A 133 -19.26 -2.51 12.87
N GLY A 134 -18.51 -3.36 12.15
CA GLY A 134 -18.48 -4.80 12.34
C GLY A 134 -17.93 -5.19 13.71
N LEU A 135 -16.77 -4.63 14.05
CA LEU A 135 -16.11 -4.81 15.35
C LEU A 135 -16.99 -4.37 16.52
N MET A 136 -17.59 -3.17 16.42
CA MET A 136 -18.48 -2.64 17.46
C MET A 136 -19.72 -3.51 17.66
N ARG A 137 -20.27 -4.13 16.61
CA ARG A 137 -21.44 -5.01 16.76
C ARG A 137 -21.09 -6.39 17.31
N ALA A 138 -19.89 -6.89 17.01
CA ALA A 138 -19.43 -8.18 17.51
C ALA A 138 -19.00 -8.11 18.98
N HIS A 139 -18.25 -7.07 19.36
CA HIS A 139 -17.62 -6.96 20.68
C HIS A 139 -18.19 -5.84 21.56
N GLY A 140 -18.95 -4.89 21.01
CA GLY A 140 -19.58 -3.79 21.74
C GLY A 140 -20.91 -4.14 22.41
N ARG A 141 -21.19 -5.44 22.66
CA ARG A 141 -22.25 -5.82 23.60
C ARG A 141 -21.77 -5.54 25.02
N VAL A 142 -22.14 -4.35 25.51
CA VAL A 142 -22.31 -4.05 26.94
C VAL A 142 -23.75 -4.34 27.32
#